data_AF-A0A8T1WIP3-F1
#
_entry.id   AF-A0A8T1WIP3-F1
#
_cell.length_a   1.000
_cell.length_b   1.000
_cell.length_c   1.000
_cell.angle_alpha   90.00
_cell.angle_beta   90.00
_cell.angle_gamma   90.00
#
_symmetry.space_group_name_H-M   'P 1'
#
loop_
_entity.id
_entity.type
_entity.pdbx_description
1 polymer ?
#
loop_
_entity_poly.entity_id
_entity_poly.type
_entity_poly.pdbx_seq_one_letter_code
_entity_poly.pdbx_strand_id
1 'polypeptide(L)'
;MDKFSYPEYYDFPPFFTLQPVRATREKQLVLWQQLILEYHRAHDLPLFQPFASTLFENVKISRNMAQDGRTAVVEHLIRCGHGSWEDDTRTRCRIMWKKPAVWAAEIYDFAKEHGMLGNVFTVYELYAGEETLGTNIHGMEPWLLREALSVLEGEGKVRPHWGVSGVYSIGAGVDEWMEGALMQAAVIAGETCEEDGVKFLATE
;
A
#
# COMPACT_ATOMS: atom_id res chain seq x y z
N MET A 1 14.75 21.19 15.78
CA MET A 1 13.82 21.07 16.92
C MET A 1 12.66 20.24 16.41
N ASP A 2 12.52 19.01 16.90
CA ASP A 2 11.42 18.13 16.48
C ASP A 2 10.09 18.83 16.69
N LYS A 3 9.33 18.97 15.61
CA LYS A 3 8.04 19.66 15.57
C LYS A 3 6.89 18.76 16.06
N PHE A 4 7.19 17.51 16.39
CA PHE A 4 6.21 16.54 16.84
C PHE A 4 5.98 16.67 18.36
N SER A 5 4.73 16.82 18.76
CA SER A 5 4.32 16.83 20.16
C SER A 5 3.84 15.44 20.55
N TYR A 6 4.53 14.82 21.50
CA TYR A 6 4.08 13.54 22.05
C TYR A 6 2.77 13.72 22.84
N PRO A 7 1.85 12.75 22.76
CA PRO A 7 0.61 12.77 23.52
C PRO A 7 0.85 12.48 25.01
N GLU A 8 -0.06 12.89 25.88
CA GLU A 8 0.09 12.76 27.35
C GLU A 8 0.31 11.30 27.81
N TYR A 9 -0.36 10.34 27.16
CA TYR A 9 -0.19 8.92 27.48
C TYR A 9 1.21 8.37 27.17
N TYR A 10 2.02 9.09 26.38
CA TYR A 10 3.41 8.71 26.12
C TYR A 10 4.30 8.85 27.37
N ASP A 11 3.91 9.68 28.34
CA ASP A 11 4.62 9.79 29.62
C ASP A 11 4.03 8.88 30.70
N PHE A 12 3.11 7.98 30.36
CA PHE A 12 2.52 7.03 31.29
C PHE A 12 3.34 5.72 31.35
N PRO A 13 4.03 5.39 32.46
CA PRO A 13 4.96 4.26 32.49
C PRO A 13 4.36 2.89 32.08
N PRO A 14 3.12 2.55 32.44
CA PRO A 14 2.49 1.30 31.98
C PRO A 14 2.32 1.21 30.46
N PHE A 15 2.32 2.33 29.73
CA PHE A 15 2.18 2.35 28.27
C PHE A 15 3.30 1.60 27.53
N PHE A 16 4.50 1.54 28.13
CA PHE A 16 5.68 0.82 27.59
C PHE A 16 5.72 -0.66 27.98
N THR A 17 4.77 -1.14 28.78
CA THR A 17 4.70 -2.55 29.20
C THR A 17 3.45 -3.18 28.58
N LEU A 18 3.62 -4.29 27.86
CA LEU A 18 2.50 -4.98 27.23
C LEU A 18 1.47 -5.42 28.28
N GLN A 19 0.24 -4.92 28.16
CA GLN A 19 -0.76 -5.12 29.21
C GLN A 19 -1.23 -6.58 29.27
N PRO A 20 -1.33 -7.19 30.47
CA PRO A 20 -1.75 -8.60 30.59
C PRO A 20 -3.24 -8.77 30.28
N VAL A 21 -4.07 -7.79 30.65
CA VAL A 21 -5.51 -7.80 30.44
C VAL A 21 -5.83 -7.47 28.98
N ARG A 22 -6.57 -8.34 28.30
CA ARG A 22 -6.90 -8.22 26.87
C ARG A 22 -7.53 -6.88 26.50
N ALA A 23 -8.60 -6.46 27.19
CA ALA A 23 -9.29 -5.20 26.88
C ALA A 23 -8.37 -3.98 27.02
N THR A 24 -7.48 -3.98 28.02
CA THR A 24 -6.48 -2.92 28.21
C THR A 24 -5.39 -2.97 27.15
N ARG A 25 -4.94 -4.18 26.78
CA ARG A 25 -3.97 -4.40 25.70
C ARG A 25 -4.49 -3.90 24.36
N GLU A 26 -5.75 -4.18 24.02
CA GLU A 26 -6.36 -3.71 22.78
C GLU A 26 -6.35 -2.18 22.71
N LYS A 27 -6.73 -1.49 23.79
CA LYS A 27 -6.66 -0.02 23.86
C LYS A 27 -5.22 0.49 23.75
N GLN A 28 -4.27 -0.15 24.45
CA GLN A 28 -2.85 0.18 24.36
C GLN A 28 -2.33 0.09 22.92
N LEU A 29 -2.66 -0.99 22.21
CA LEU A 29 -2.22 -1.21 20.83
C LEU A 29 -2.80 -0.17 19.87
N VAL A 30 -4.06 0.24 20.05
CA VAL A 30 -4.67 1.32 19.28
C VAL A 30 -3.94 2.66 19.49
N LEU A 31 -3.58 2.99 20.73
CA LEU A 31 -2.83 4.20 21.04
C LEU A 31 -1.41 4.18 20.45
N TRP A 32 -0.74 3.02 20.46
CA TRP A 32 0.56 2.85 19.80
C TRP A 32 0.44 2.98 18.29
N GLN A 33 -0.60 2.41 17.67
CA GLN A 33 -0.88 2.57 16.25
C GLN A 33 -1.01 4.06 15.88
N GLN A 34 -1.84 4.81 16.62
CA GLN A 34 -2.04 6.23 16.39
C GLN A 34 -0.73 7.01 16.50
N LEU A 35 0.02 6.78 17.59
CA LEU A 35 1.32 7.43 17.81
C LEU A 35 2.31 7.15 16.68
N ILE A 36 2.43 5.89 16.25
CA ILE A 36 3.33 5.52 15.15
C ILE A 36 2.95 6.24 13.86
N LEU A 37 1.66 6.24 13.50
CA LEU A 37 1.19 6.88 12.27
C LEU A 37 1.40 8.40 12.29
N GLU A 38 1.08 9.05 13.40
CA GLU A 38 1.25 10.50 13.55
C GLU A 38 2.73 10.90 13.54
N TYR A 39 3.59 10.14 14.23
CA TYR A 39 5.03 10.37 14.25
C TYR A 39 5.63 10.23 12.85
N HIS A 40 5.39 9.11 12.16
CA HIS A 40 5.97 8.87 10.85
C HIS A 40 5.45 9.87 9.80
N ARG A 41 4.18 10.28 9.90
CA ARG A 41 3.61 11.33 9.05
C ARG A 41 4.24 12.71 9.31
N ALA A 42 4.48 13.07 10.57
CA ALA A 42 5.07 14.37 10.91
C ALA A 42 6.54 14.50 10.45
N HIS A 43 7.23 13.36 10.32
CA HIS A 43 8.64 13.30 9.92
C HIS A 43 8.86 12.85 8.47
N ASP A 44 7.79 12.58 7.72
CA ASP A 44 7.82 12.04 6.36
C ASP A 44 8.69 10.76 6.24
N LEU A 45 8.50 9.84 7.20
CA LEU A 45 9.24 8.58 7.30
C LEU A 45 8.37 7.41 6.82
N PRO A 46 8.55 6.91 5.59
CA PRO A 46 7.77 5.79 5.07
C PRO A 46 8.20 4.43 5.64
N LEU A 47 9.39 4.35 6.25
CA LEU A 47 9.96 3.12 6.78
C LEU A 47 10.07 3.17 8.31
N PHE A 48 9.66 2.08 8.94
CA PHE A 48 9.71 1.87 10.37
C PHE A 48 10.57 0.66 10.71
N GLN A 49 11.52 0.85 11.62
CA GLN A 49 12.38 -0.20 12.15
C GLN A 49 12.05 -0.45 13.63
N PRO A 50 11.06 -1.29 13.95
CA PRO A 50 10.52 -1.38 15.32
C PRO A 50 11.59 -1.74 16.37
N PHE A 51 12.55 -2.59 16.03
CA PHE A 51 13.59 -3.03 16.97
C PHE A 51 14.74 -2.03 17.14
N ALA A 52 14.89 -1.07 16.22
CA ALA A 52 15.90 -0.01 16.31
C ALA A 52 15.29 1.36 16.62
N SER A 53 13.96 1.48 16.60
CA SER A 53 13.28 2.77 16.77
C SER A 53 13.33 3.24 18.21
N THR A 54 13.71 4.51 18.37
CA THR A 54 13.67 5.25 19.64
C THR A 54 12.25 5.62 20.05
N LEU A 55 11.24 5.43 19.19
CA LEU A 55 9.83 5.71 19.51
C LEU A 55 9.30 4.81 20.64
N PHE A 56 9.93 3.66 20.86
CA PHE A 56 9.64 2.76 21.98
C PHE A 56 10.45 3.07 23.23
N GLU A 57 11.19 4.19 23.24
CA GLU A 57 12.12 4.58 24.29
C GLU A 57 11.79 5.98 24.79
N ASN A 58 11.32 6.07 26.03
CA ASN A 58 11.06 7.34 26.69
C ASN A 58 12.07 7.54 27.84
N VAL A 59 13.09 8.35 27.53
CA VAL A 59 14.17 8.70 28.46
C VAL A 59 13.63 9.51 29.66
N LYS A 60 12.61 10.36 29.46
CA LYS A 60 12.04 11.22 30.51
C LYS A 60 11.47 10.41 31.68
N ILE A 61 10.85 9.27 31.38
CA ILE A 61 10.28 8.38 32.40
C ILE A 61 11.12 7.11 32.62
N SER A 62 12.30 7.02 31.99
CA SER A 62 13.21 5.86 32.05
C SER A 62 12.51 4.55 31.68
N ARG A 63 11.75 4.55 30.57
CA ARG A 63 11.05 3.36 30.07
C ARG A 63 11.45 3.01 28.65
N ASN A 64 11.54 1.71 28.39
CA ASN A 64 11.78 1.13 27.09
C ASN A 64 10.85 -0.09 26.94
N MET A 65 10.14 -0.17 25.82
CA MET A 65 9.29 -1.32 25.53
C MET A 65 10.12 -2.53 25.11
N ALA A 66 9.90 -3.66 25.80
CA ALA A 66 10.54 -4.94 25.48
C ALA A 66 10.15 -5.47 24.09
N GLN A 67 10.98 -6.35 23.54
CA GLN A 67 10.84 -6.87 22.17
C GLN A 67 9.46 -7.47 21.89
N ASP A 68 8.92 -8.27 22.81
CA ASP A 68 7.58 -8.86 22.67
C ASP A 68 6.47 -7.81 22.53
N GLY A 69 6.59 -6.70 23.25
CA GLY A 69 5.67 -5.57 23.15
C GLY A 69 5.77 -4.88 21.80
N ARG A 70 7.01 -4.62 21.33
CA ARG A 70 7.26 -4.01 20.03
C ARG A 70 6.70 -4.87 18.89
N THR A 71 6.92 -6.19 18.95
CA THR A 71 6.34 -7.15 17.98
C THR A 71 4.81 -7.09 17.98
N ALA A 72 4.18 -7.13 19.17
CA ALA A 72 2.72 -7.05 19.28
C ALA A 72 2.14 -5.76 18.68
N VAL A 73 2.84 -4.63 18.85
CA VAL A 73 2.46 -3.34 18.25
C VAL A 73 2.53 -3.40 16.72
N VAL A 74 3.62 -3.94 16.16
CA VAL A 74 3.79 -3.99 14.69
C VAL A 74 2.80 -4.98 14.07
N GLU A 75 2.60 -6.14 14.69
CA GLU A 75 1.58 -7.10 14.23
C GLU A 75 0.18 -6.49 14.27
N HIS A 76 -0.13 -5.69 15.28
CA HIS A 76 -1.39 -4.95 15.33
C HIS A 76 -1.51 -3.93 14.19
N LEU A 77 -0.46 -3.14 13.95
CA LEU A 77 -0.39 -2.15 12.88
C LEU A 77 -0.65 -2.79 11.50
N ILE A 78 0.03 -3.90 11.21
CA ILE A 78 -0.10 -4.65 9.96
C ILE A 78 -1.52 -5.23 9.83
N ARG A 79 -2.03 -5.88 10.89
CA ARG A 79 -3.39 -6.43 10.90
C ARG A 79 -4.47 -5.38 10.66
N CYS A 80 -4.23 -4.14 11.07
CA CYS A 80 -5.15 -3.02 10.83
C CYS A 80 -5.00 -2.38 9.44
N GLY A 81 -4.07 -2.86 8.61
CA GLY A 81 -3.81 -2.38 7.25
C GLY A 81 -2.96 -1.12 7.19
N HIS A 82 -2.17 -0.86 8.24
CA HIS A 82 -1.36 0.36 8.39
C HIS A 82 0.14 0.12 8.24
N GLY A 83 0.54 -1.11 7.94
CA GLY A 83 1.90 -1.40 7.50
C GLY A 83 2.04 -2.77 6.86
N SER A 84 3.19 -3.00 6.24
CA SER A 84 3.60 -4.30 5.68
C SER A 84 5.08 -4.51 5.92
N TRP A 85 5.51 -5.76 6.11
CA TRP A 85 6.94 -6.07 6.21
C TRP A 85 7.59 -5.93 4.84
N GLU A 86 8.80 -5.35 4.77
CA GLU A 86 9.54 -5.24 3.52
C GLU A 86 10.18 -6.57 3.11
N ASP A 87 10.50 -7.41 4.09
CA ASP A 87 11.20 -8.68 3.90
C ASP A 87 10.81 -9.72 4.98
N ASP A 88 11.16 -10.98 4.72
CA ASP A 88 10.93 -12.10 5.64
C ASP A 88 11.73 -11.98 6.96
N THR A 89 12.73 -11.09 7.00
CA THR A 89 13.52 -10.86 8.22
C THR A 89 12.73 -10.08 9.27
N ARG A 90 11.60 -9.45 8.89
CA ARG A 90 10.72 -8.67 9.77
C ARG A 90 11.48 -7.58 10.54
N THR A 91 12.48 -6.98 9.90
CA THR A 91 13.29 -5.91 10.50
C THR A 91 12.82 -4.52 10.10
N ARG A 92 12.21 -4.40 8.92
CA ARG A 92 11.75 -3.14 8.32
C ARG A 92 10.31 -3.27 7.87
N CYS A 93 9.48 -2.32 8.29
CA CYS A 93 8.07 -2.25 7.97
C CYS A 93 7.78 -0.96 7.21
N ARG A 94 7.04 -1.05 6.11
CA ARG A 94 6.50 0.12 5.41
C ARG A 94 5.28 0.63 6.15
N ILE A 95 5.21 1.92 6.41
CA ILE A 95 4.08 2.56 7.09
C ILE A 95 3.08 3.09 6.06
N MET A 96 1.80 2.86 6.32
CA MET A 96 0.69 3.30 5.47
C MET A 96 -0.25 4.21 6.27
N TRP A 97 -0.11 5.52 6.07
CA TRP A 97 -1.01 6.55 6.63
C TRP A 97 -2.44 6.42 6.11
N LYS A 98 -2.57 5.93 4.87
CA LYS A 98 -3.84 5.65 4.23
C LYS A 98 -3.82 4.21 3.73
N LYS A 99 -4.89 3.48 4.05
CA LYS A 99 -4.97 2.04 3.77
C LYS A 99 -5.00 1.79 2.26
N PRO A 100 -4.40 0.68 1.79
CA PRO A 100 -4.48 0.29 0.38
C PRO A 100 -5.90 0.22 -0.16
N ALA A 101 -6.88 -0.20 0.65
CA ALA A 101 -8.29 -0.26 0.23
C ALA A 101 -8.90 1.13 -0.08
N VAL A 102 -8.45 2.20 0.60
CA VAL A 102 -8.92 3.55 0.30
C VAL A 102 -8.27 4.06 -0.98
N TRP A 103 -6.97 3.75 -1.17
CA TRP A 103 -6.29 4.03 -2.44
C TRP A 103 -6.90 3.28 -3.61
N ALA A 104 -7.25 2.01 -3.41
CA ALA A 104 -7.92 1.16 -4.40
C ALA A 104 -9.22 1.81 -4.90
N ALA A 105 -10.06 2.26 -3.97
CA ALA A 105 -11.29 2.97 -4.32
C ALA A 105 -11.01 4.24 -5.14
N GLU A 106 -10.05 5.08 -4.71
CA GLU A 106 -9.70 6.31 -5.44
C GLU A 106 -9.11 6.04 -6.82
N ILE A 107 -8.26 5.02 -6.95
CA ILE A 107 -7.70 4.60 -8.25
C ILE A 107 -8.81 4.13 -9.19
N TYR A 108 -9.77 3.35 -8.67
CA TYR A 108 -10.88 2.86 -9.46
C TYR A 108 -11.84 3.98 -9.88
N ASP A 109 -12.18 4.89 -8.97
CA ASP A 109 -13.02 6.05 -9.26
C ASP A 109 -12.35 6.97 -10.29
N PHE A 110 -11.03 7.21 -10.16
CA PHE A 110 -10.25 7.94 -11.16
C PHE A 110 -10.31 7.26 -12.54
N ALA A 111 -10.05 5.95 -12.60
CA ALA A 111 -10.08 5.19 -13.86
C ALA A 111 -11.47 5.23 -14.52
N LYS A 112 -12.53 5.23 -13.72
CA LYS A 112 -13.91 5.35 -14.20
C LYS A 112 -14.20 6.74 -14.76
N GLU A 113 -13.78 7.80 -14.06
CA GLU A 113 -14.01 9.18 -14.46
C GLU A 113 -13.26 9.56 -15.74
N HIS A 114 -12.09 8.97 -15.97
CA HIS A 114 -11.23 9.26 -17.13
C HIS A 114 -11.43 8.26 -18.29
N GLY A 115 -12.45 7.40 -18.23
CA GLY A 115 -12.75 6.45 -19.32
C GLY A 115 -11.66 5.40 -19.54
N MET A 116 -10.86 5.12 -18.51
CA MET A 116 -9.74 4.17 -18.55
C MET A 116 -10.21 2.72 -18.40
N LEU A 117 -11.46 2.49 -17.97
CA LEU A 117 -12.00 1.13 -17.82
C LEU A 117 -12.01 0.38 -19.17
N GLY A 118 -11.67 -0.90 -19.13
CA GLY A 118 -11.53 -1.77 -20.30
C GLY A 118 -10.13 -1.76 -20.93
N ASN A 119 -9.25 -0.85 -20.51
CA ASN A 119 -7.89 -0.73 -21.07
C ASN A 119 -6.82 -1.38 -20.18
N VAL A 120 -5.65 -1.58 -20.78
CA VAL A 120 -4.44 -2.08 -20.13
C VAL A 120 -3.49 -0.93 -19.83
N PHE A 121 -2.95 -0.90 -18.63
CA PHE A 121 -1.96 0.08 -18.18
C PHE A 121 -0.79 -0.60 -17.49
N THR A 122 0.40 -0.05 -17.70
CA THR A 122 1.55 -0.32 -16.86
C THR A 122 1.40 0.35 -15.49
N VAL A 123 2.06 -0.19 -14.47
CA VAL A 123 2.15 0.45 -13.15
C VAL A 123 2.71 1.87 -13.29
N TYR A 124 3.67 2.08 -14.19
CA TYR A 124 4.27 3.39 -14.44
C TYR A 124 3.25 4.43 -14.89
N GLU A 125 2.42 4.11 -15.88
CA GLU A 125 1.38 5.04 -16.36
C GLU A 125 0.40 5.45 -15.27
N LEU A 126 0.08 4.52 -14.35
CA LEU A 126 -0.87 4.77 -13.27
C LEU A 126 -0.36 5.68 -12.16
N TYR A 127 0.96 5.87 -11.97
CA TYR A 127 1.48 6.83 -10.98
C TYR A 127 2.34 7.95 -11.58
N ALA A 128 2.78 7.83 -12.82
CA ALA A 128 3.68 8.80 -13.46
C ALA A 128 3.20 9.25 -14.84
N GLY A 129 2.09 8.71 -15.36
CA GLY A 129 1.51 9.14 -16.63
C GLY A 129 0.87 10.52 -16.56
N GLU A 130 0.74 11.17 -17.72
CA GLU A 130 0.18 12.52 -17.84
C GLU A 130 -1.28 12.60 -17.32
N GLU A 131 -2.07 11.54 -17.54
CA GLU A 131 -3.46 11.44 -17.06
C GLU A 131 -3.58 11.58 -15.53
N THR A 132 -2.54 11.21 -14.78
CA THR A 132 -2.58 11.26 -13.31
C THR A 132 -2.21 12.63 -12.75
N LEU A 133 -1.68 13.55 -13.57
CA LEU A 133 -1.19 14.85 -13.11
C LEU A 133 -2.27 15.63 -12.35
N GLY A 134 -1.88 16.17 -11.18
CA GLY A 134 -2.80 16.92 -10.31
C GLY A 134 -3.70 16.04 -9.43
N THR A 135 -3.62 14.71 -9.54
CA THR A 135 -4.29 13.78 -8.63
C THR A 135 -3.37 13.35 -7.48
N ASN A 136 -3.93 12.74 -6.44
CA ASN A 136 -3.16 12.14 -5.34
C ASN A 136 -2.48 10.82 -5.73
N ILE A 137 -2.79 10.26 -6.92
CA ILE A 137 -2.22 9.01 -7.43
C ILE A 137 -0.86 9.31 -8.09
N HIS A 138 -0.71 10.51 -8.68
CA HIS A 138 0.55 10.91 -9.28
C HIS A 138 1.68 11.03 -8.25
N GLY A 139 2.83 10.46 -8.59
CA GLY A 139 3.99 10.39 -7.70
C GLY A 139 3.81 9.44 -6.51
N MET A 140 2.74 8.64 -6.48
CA MET A 140 2.58 7.65 -5.42
C MET A 140 3.67 6.58 -5.54
N GLU A 141 4.10 6.08 -4.39
CA GLU A 141 5.11 5.06 -4.32
C GLU A 141 4.67 3.76 -5.05
N PRO A 142 5.48 3.19 -5.95
CA PRO A 142 5.06 2.04 -6.77
C PRO A 142 4.67 0.80 -5.97
N TRP A 143 5.22 0.62 -4.77
CA TRP A 143 4.85 -0.49 -3.89
C TRP A 143 3.44 -0.29 -3.31
N LEU A 144 3.06 0.94 -2.96
CA LEU A 144 1.76 1.27 -2.40
C LEU A 144 0.67 1.16 -3.46
N LEU A 145 0.99 1.55 -4.70
CA LEU A 145 0.12 1.31 -5.85
C LEU A 145 -0.15 -0.19 -6.03
N ARG A 146 0.88 -1.04 -5.96
CA ARG A 146 0.70 -2.50 -6.06
C ARG A 146 -0.17 -3.07 -4.95
N GLU A 147 -0.02 -2.60 -3.71
CA GLU A 147 -0.90 -2.98 -2.60
C GLU A 147 -2.36 -2.60 -2.89
N ALA A 148 -2.61 -1.41 -3.44
CA ALA A 148 -3.95 -0.97 -3.81
C ALA A 148 -4.53 -1.77 -4.98
N LEU A 149 -3.72 -2.07 -6.01
CA LEU A 149 -4.11 -2.91 -7.14
C LEU A 149 -4.44 -4.34 -6.71
N SER A 150 -3.71 -4.89 -5.73
CA SER A 150 -4.02 -6.22 -5.15
C SER A 150 -5.38 -6.25 -4.47
N VAL A 151 -5.81 -5.15 -3.83
CA VAL A 151 -7.19 -5.04 -3.30
C VAL A 151 -8.20 -5.06 -4.44
N LEU A 152 -7.98 -4.29 -5.52
CA LEU A 152 -8.87 -4.27 -6.68
C LEU A 152 -8.91 -5.61 -7.41
N GLU A 153 -7.81 -6.35 -7.42
CA GLU A 153 -7.73 -7.71 -7.96
C GLU A 153 -8.60 -8.67 -7.14
N GLY A 154 -8.53 -8.60 -5.81
CA GLY A 154 -9.41 -9.36 -4.92
C GLY A 154 -10.89 -9.03 -5.10
N GLU A 155 -11.21 -7.80 -5.52
CA GLU A 155 -12.56 -7.36 -5.89
C GLU A 155 -12.97 -7.73 -7.33
N GLY A 156 -12.05 -8.29 -8.13
CA GLY A 156 -12.29 -8.65 -9.53
C GLY A 156 -12.36 -7.47 -10.50
N LYS A 157 -11.90 -6.27 -10.08
CA LYS A 157 -11.91 -5.03 -10.87
C LYS A 157 -10.64 -4.82 -11.68
N VAL A 158 -9.55 -5.46 -11.27
CA VAL A 158 -8.24 -5.38 -11.91
C VAL A 158 -7.69 -6.79 -12.08
N ARG A 159 -6.90 -7.03 -13.14
CA ARG A 159 -6.13 -8.28 -13.27
C ARG A 159 -4.71 -8.01 -13.75
N PRO A 160 -3.71 -8.75 -13.24
CA PRO A 160 -2.38 -8.73 -13.81
C PRO A 160 -2.40 -9.34 -15.20
N HIS A 161 -1.65 -8.75 -16.12
CA HIS A 161 -1.45 -9.34 -17.44
C HIS A 161 -0.38 -10.44 -17.34
N TRP A 162 -0.72 -11.66 -17.77
CA TRP A 162 0.18 -12.80 -17.72
C TRP A 162 1.31 -12.61 -18.74
N GLY A 163 2.55 -12.87 -18.33
CA GLY A 163 3.73 -12.71 -19.19
C GLY A 163 4.42 -11.34 -19.10
N VAL A 164 3.80 -10.30 -18.52
CA VAL A 164 4.43 -8.98 -18.35
C VAL A 164 4.23 -8.45 -16.92
N SER A 165 5.30 -8.46 -16.11
CA SER A 165 5.25 -7.97 -14.73
C SER A 165 5.01 -6.45 -14.70
N GLY A 166 4.03 -6.02 -13.90
CA GLY A 166 3.72 -4.60 -13.74
C GLY A 166 2.77 -4.05 -14.82
N VAL A 167 2.01 -4.91 -15.50
CA VAL A 167 0.95 -4.52 -16.44
C VAL A 167 -0.38 -5.05 -15.92
N TYR A 168 -1.40 -4.20 -15.94
CA TYR A 168 -2.72 -4.46 -15.35
C TYR A 168 -3.84 -4.01 -16.26
N SER A 169 -4.90 -4.82 -16.39
CA SER A 169 -6.17 -4.38 -16.96
C SER A 169 -7.09 -3.86 -15.87
N ILE A 170 -7.84 -2.79 -16.13
CA ILE A 170 -8.78 -2.19 -15.17
C ILE A 170 -10.17 -2.19 -15.79
N GLY A 171 -11.20 -2.77 -15.15
CA GLY A 171 -12.58 -2.55 -15.62
C GLY A 171 -13.70 -3.10 -14.73
N ALA A 172 -14.86 -3.38 -15.34
CA ALA A 172 -16.16 -3.33 -14.66
C ALA A 172 -16.81 -4.69 -14.31
N GLY A 173 -16.12 -5.82 -14.48
CA GLY A 173 -16.66 -7.15 -14.11
C GLY A 173 -16.13 -8.27 -15.01
N VAL A 174 -16.19 -9.52 -14.55
CA VAL A 174 -15.45 -10.68 -15.10
C VAL A 174 -15.79 -11.05 -16.56
N ASP A 175 -16.92 -10.56 -17.11
CA ASP A 175 -17.47 -11.05 -18.39
C ASP A 175 -17.12 -10.20 -19.64
N GLU A 176 -16.43 -9.06 -19.53
CA GLU A 176 -16.11 -8.18 -20.68
C GLU A 176 -14.69 -8.41 -21.30
N TRP A 177 -13.94 -9.42 -20.84
CA TRP A 177 -12.47 -9.38 -20.93
C TRP A 177 -11.79 -10.22 -22.02
N MET A 178 -12.51 -11.05 -22.78
CA MET A 178 -11.82 -12.03 -23.62
C MET A 178 -11.39 -11.54 -25.01
N GLU A 179 -11.97 -10.47 -25.57
CA GLU A 179 -11.62 -10.06 -26.94
C GLU A 179 -10.65 -8.86 -27.01
N GLY A 180 -10.73 -7.89 -26.08
CA GLY A 180 -9.86 -6.71 -26.11
C GLY A 180 -8.45 -6.93 -25.52
N ALA A 181 -8.33 -7.76 -24.49
CA ALA A 181 -7.10 -7.91 -23.72
C ALA A 181 -6.01 -8.71 -24.47
N LEU A 182 -6.38 -9.65 -25.34
CA LEU A 182 -5.44 -10.43 -26.16
C LEU A 182 -4.82 -9.57 -27.27
N MET A 183 -5.59 -8.65 -27.85
CA MET A 183 -5.11 -7.81 -28.96
C MET A 183 -4.16 -6.71 -28.47
N GLN A 184 -4.41 -6.13 -27.29
CA GLN A 184 -3.50 -5.14 -26.68
C GLN A 184 -2.23 -5.77 -26.07
N ALA A 185 -2.29 -7.02 -25.61
CA ALA A 185 -1.13 -7.78 -25.14
C ALA A 185 -0.05 -7.93 -26.23
N ALA A 186 -0.48 -8.28 -27.44
CA ALA A 186 0.39 -8.44 -28.61
C ALA A 186 1.14 -7.14 -28.95
N VAL A 187 0.42 -6.01 -28.88
CA VAL A 187 0.97 -4.69 -29.18
C VAL A 187 2.00 -4.26 -28.12
N ILE A 188 1.74 -4.52 -26.84
CA ILE A 188 2.65 -4.15 -25.74
C ILE A 188 3.88 -5.05 -25.67
N ALA A 189 3.75 -6.35 -25.99
CA ALA A 189 4.86 -7.30 -26.00
C ALA A 189 5.78 -7.16 -27.24
N GLY A 190 5.39 -6.37 -28.25
CA GLY A 190 6.09 -6.31 -29.54
C GLY A 190 6.04 -7.63 -30.32
N GLU A 191 5.17 -8.54 -29.93
CA GLU A 191 4.98 -9.85 -30.55
C GLU A 191 3.67 -9.82 -31.35
N THR A 192 3.76 -10.11 -32.64
CA THR A 192 2.57 -10.32 -33.48
C THR A 192 1.84 -11.57 -33.01
N CYS A 193 0.61 -11.43 -32.51
CA CYS A 193 -0.28 -12.57 -32.30
C CYS A 193 -0.87 -13.02 -33.65
N GLU A 194 -0.58 -14.25 -34.05
CA GLU A 194 -1.34 -14.96 -35.08
C GLU A 194 -2.53 -15.66 -34.42
N GLU A 195 -3.74 -15.18 -34.69
CA GLU A 195 -4.97 -15.98 -34.59
C GLU A 195 -5.54 -16.18 -36.00
N ASP A 196 -5.88 -17.43 -36.33
CA ASP A 196 -6.55 -17.85 -37.56
C ASP A 196 -5.93 -17.36 -38.88
N GLY A 197 -4.60 -17.17 -38.91
CA GLY A 197 -3.84 -16.88 -40.13
C GLY A 197 -3.97 -15.46 -40.68
N VAL A 198 -4.51 -14.51 -39.89
CA VAL A 198 -4.58 -13.10 -40.28
C VAL A 198 -3.49 -12.30 -39.54
N LYS A 199 -2.49 -11.81 -40.28
CA LYS A 199 -1.48 -10.89 -39.77
C LYS A 199 -2.03 -9.47 -39.70
N PHE A 200 -2.16 -8.93 -38.49
CA PHE A 200 -2.39 -7.50 -38.30
C PHE A 200 -1.04 -6.78 -38.22
N LEU A 201 -0.75 -5.96 -39.22
CA LEU A 201 0.41 -5.07 -39.21
C LEU A 201 0.15 -3.95 -38.21
N ALA A 202 1.10 -3.70 -37.31
CA ALA A 202 1.20 -2.42 -36.64
C ALA A 202 1.47 -1.35 -37.71
N THR A 203 0.46 -0.56 -38.06
CA THR A 203 0.65 0.63 -38.87
C THR A 203 1.14 1.78 -38.00
N GLU A 204 2.05 2.54 -38.61
CA GLU A 204 2.96 3.58 -38.09
C GLU A 204 2.40 4.55 -37.02
#